data_AF-A0A7C7P5T5-F1
#
_entry.id   AF-A0A7C7P5T5-F1
#
_cell.length_a   1.000
_cell.length_b   1.000
_cell.length_c   1.000
_cell.angle_alpha   90.00
_cell.angle_beta   90.00
_cell.angle_gamma   90.00
#
_symmetry.space_group_name_H-M   'P 1'
#
loop_
_entity.id
_entity.type
_entity.pdbx_description
1 polymer ?
#
loop_
_entity_poly.entity_id
_entity_poly.type
_entity_poly.pdbx_seq_one_letter_code
_entity_poly.pdbx_strand_id
1 'polypeptide(L)' 'MIINGIKIEKTFAEAFSMKATRIIVTAETKYWVSKAVESMTGFATSVIACGCEGGIEKEIKESST' A
#
# COMPACT_ATOMS: atom_id res chain seq x y z
N MET A 1 27.33 7.86 -4.37
CA MET A 1 26.91 6.91 -5.43
C MET A 1 26.19 7.71 -6.51
N ILE A 2 26.30 7.33 -7.78
CA ILE A 2 25.56 7.96 -8.88
C ILE A 2 24.80 6.86 -9.62
N ILE A 3 23.48 7.01 -9.78
CA ILE A 3 22.62 6.08 -10.53
C ILE A 3 21.93 6.89 -11.61
N ASN A 4 22.06 6.46 -12.88
CA ASN A 4 21.52 7.17 -14.05
C ASN A 4 21.90 8.67 -14.10
N GLY A 5 23.11 9.01 -13.68
CA GLY A 5 23.58 10.41 -13.63
C GLY A 5 23.08 11.22 -12.42
N ILE A 6 22.22 10.65 -11.55
CA ILE A 6 21.69 11.32 -10.36
C ILE A 6 22.53 10.96 -9.13
N LYS A 7 22.95 11.99 -8.38
CA LYS A 7 23.65 11.83 -7.10
C LYS A 7 22.71 11.20 -6.08
N ILE A 8 23.14 10.09 -5.48
CA ILE A 8 22.50 9.50 -4.31
C ILE A 8 23.27 9.93 -3.06
N GLU A 9 22.60 10.69 -2.21
CA GLU A 9 23.09 11.19 -0.93
C GLU A 9 23.52 10.02 -0.03
N LYS A 10 24.70 10.12 0.61
CA LYS A 10 25.18 9.10 1.55
C LYS A 10 24.57 9.34 2.94
N THR A 11 23.28 9.05 3.06
CA THR A 11 22.49 9.22 4.28
C THR A 11 21.58 8.00 4.51
N PHE A 12 20.69 8.05 5.49
CA PHE A 12 19.75 6.99 5.83
C PHE A 12 18.32 7.51 5.99
N ALA A 13 17.35 6.59 5.97
CA ALA A 13 15.95 6.86 6.30
C ALA A 13 15.64 6.28 7.70
N GLU A 14 15.01 7.07 8.56
CA GLU A 14 14.57 6.64 9.89
C GLU A 14 13.08 6.29 9.85
N ALA A 15 12.74 5.06 10.22
CA ALA A 15 11.37 4.55 10.23
C ALA A 15 10.86 4.41 11.67
N PHE A 16 9.54 4.30 11.82
CA PHE A 16 8.87 4.14 13.11
C PHE A 16 8.21 2.76 13.22
N SER A 17 8.08 2.27 14.46
CA SER A 17 7.36 1.02 14.72
C SER A 17 5.88 1.17 14.37
N MET A 18 5.33 0.22 13.61
CA MET A 18 3.93 0.19 13.20
C MET A 18 3.32 -1.18 13.47
N LYS A 19 2.02 -1.20 13.77
CA LYS A 19 1.21 -2.43 13.75
C LYS A 19 0.43 -2.44 12.44
N ALA A 20 0.50 -3.53 11.71
CA ALA A 20 -0.15 -3.68 10.41
C ALA A 20 -0.88 -5.02 10.32
N THR A 21 -1.95 -5.03 9.54
CA THR A 21 -2.68 -6.23 9.12
C THR A 21 -2.73 -6.26 7.61
N ARG A 22 -2.58 -7.46 7.04
CA ARG A 22 -2.68 -7.71 5.61
C ARG A 22 -3.96 -8.47 5.32
N ILE A 23 -4.75 -7.96 4.38
CA ILE A 23 -6.08 -8.49 4.04
C ILE A 23 -6.07 -8.86 2.56
N ILE A 24 -6.69 -9.99 2.23
CA ILE A 24 -7.02 -10.36 0.85
C ILE A 24 -8.51 -10.05 0.65
N VAL A 25 -8.83 -9.27 -0.38
CA VAL A 25 -10.21 -8.94 -0.77
C VAL A 25 -10.50 -9.59 -2.11
N THR A 26 -11.52 -10.43 -2.17
CA THR A 26 -12.01 -11.07 -3.38
C THR A 26 -13.42 -10.59 -3.71
N ALA A 27 -13.81 -10.72 -4.98
CA ALA A 27 -15.17 -10.47 -5.46
C ALA A 27 -15.38 -11.21 -6.78
N GLU A 28 -16.63 -11.29 -7.23
CA GLU A 28 -17.02 -11.99 -8.47
C GLU A 28 -16.31 -11.43 -9.72
N THR A 29 -16.03 -10.12 -9.74
CA THR A 29 -15.37 -9.47 -10.88
C THR A 29 -14.28 -8.52 -10.42
N LYS A 30 -13.31 -8.26 -11.29
CA LYS A 30 -12.25 -7.26 -11.07
C LYS A 30 -12.80 -5.88 -10.75
N TYR A 31 -13.95 -5.52 -11.34
CA TYR A 31 -14.63 -4.25 -11.06
C TYR A 31 -14.99 -4.14 -9.58
N TRP A 32 -15.60 -5.18 -9.01
CA TRP A 32 -16.02 -5.17 -7.61
C TRP A 32 -14.84 -5.23 -6.64
N VAL A 33 -13.79 -5.98 -6.97
CA VAL A 33 -12.54 -5.96 -6.18
C VAL A 33 -11.97 -4.54 -6.14
N SER A 34 -11.82 -3.87 -7.30
CA SER A 34 -11.31 -2.49 -7.39
C SER A 34 -12.14 -1.52 -6.54
N LYS A 35 -13.47 -1.56 -6.65
CA LYS A 35 -14.35 -0.68 -5.85
C LYS A 35 -14.22 -0.93 -4.36
N ALA A 36 -14.14 -2.20 -3.94
CA ALA A 36 -14.00 -2.55 -2.53
C ALA A 36 -12.67 -2.06 -1.95
N VAL A 37 -11.55 -2.30 -2.65
CA VAL A 37 -10.23 -1.88 -2.15
C VAL A 37 -10.06 -0.36 -2.20
N GLU A 38 -10.52 0.33 -3.25
CA GLU A 38 -10.50 1.79 -3.36
C GLU A 38 -11.25 2.45 -2.20
N SER A 39 -12.44 1.92 -1.88
CA SER A 39 -13.24 2.43 -0.77
C SER A 39 -12.60 2.12 0.58
N MET A 40 -12.05 0.92 0.77
CA MET A 40 -11.42 0.50 2.03
C MET A 40 -10.14 1.29 2.34
N THR A 41 -9.33 1.60 1.32
CA THR A 41 -8.08 2.33 1.48
C THR A 41 -8.23 3.83 1.28
N GLY A 42 -9.46 4.32 1.08
CA GLY A 42 -9.76 5.75 1.06
C GLY A 42 -9.55 6.39 2.43
N PHE A 43 -9.07 7.64 2.47
CA PHE A 43 -8.81 8.39 3.71
C PHE A 43 -7.91 7.65 4.72
N ALA A 44 -6.88 6.96 4.20
CA ALA A 44 -5.93 6.18 4.99
C ALA A 44 -4.47 6.51 4.63
N THR A 45 -4.12 7.81 4.53
CA THR A 45 -2.79 8.23 4.04
C THR A 45 -1.76 8.43 5.13
N SER A 46 -2.16 8.95 6.29
CA SER A 46 -1.25 9.18 7.41
C SER A 46 -1.98 9.11 8.74
N VAL A 47 -1.44 8.33 9.68
CA VAL A 47 -1.99 8.24 11.05
C VAL A 47 -1.97 9.56 11.82
N ILE A 48 -1.32 10.60 11.29
CA ILE A 48 -1.34 11.96 11.88
C ILE A 48 -2.75 12.56 11.84
N ALA A 49 -3.51 12.31 10.77
CA ALA A 49 -4.83 12.92 10.56
C ALA A 49 -5.88 11.98 9.92
N CYS A 50 -5.54 10.71 9.69
CA CYS A 50 -6.43 9.65 9.25
C CYS A 50 -6.62 8.61 10.36
N GLY A 51 -7.62 7.72 10.20
CA GLY A 51 -7.85 6.63 11.14
C GLY A 51 -6.81 5.51 11.07
N CYS A 52 -6.14 5.34 9.93
CA CYS A 52 -5.08 4.37 9.72
C CYS A 52 -4.19 4.78 8.52
N GLU A 53 -3.15 4.01 8.25
CA GLU A 53 -2.44 3.99 6.98
C GLU A 53 -2.81 2.72 6.21
N GLY A 54 -3.21 2.85 4.96
CA GLY A 54 -3.73 1.77 4.15
C GLY A 54 -3.48 1.98 2.66
N GLY A 55 -3.26 0.88 1.94
CA GLY A 55 -2.99 0.93 0.51
C GLY A 55 -3.11 -0.45 -0.12
N ILE A 56 -3.24 -0.45 -1.45
CA ILE A 56 -3.30 -1.68 -2.24
C ILE A 56 -1.87 -2.17 -2.46
N GLU A 57 -1.53 -3.34 -1.91
CA GLU A 57 -0.20 -3.93 -2.07
C GLU A 57 0.01 -4.49 -3.49
N LYS A 58 -0.92 -5.34 -3.95
CA LYS A 58 -0.84 -6.02 -5.25
C LYS A 58 -2.17 -6.65 -5.66
N GLU A 59 -2.32 -6.87 -6.95
CA GLU A 59 -3.33 -7.78 -7.50
C GLU A 59 -2.87 -9.24 -7.30
N ILE A 60 -3.81 -10.13 -6.97
CA ILE A 60 -3.57 -11.57 -6.82
C ILE A 60 -4.38 -12.30 -7.90
N LYS A 61 -3.76 -13.29 -8.54
CA LYS A 61 -4.44 -14.15 -9.52
C LYS A 61 -5.48 -15.01 -8.80
N GLU A 62 -6.59 -15.27 -9.48
CA GLU A 62 -7.67 -16.15 -8.99
C GLU A 62 -7.17 -17.54 -8.56
N SER A 63 -6.16 -18.07 -9.25
CA SER A 63 -5.51 -19.34 -8.90
C SER A 63 -4.74 -19.34 -7.56
N SER A 64 -4.67 -18.19 -6.89
CA SER A 64 -3.86 -17.96 -5.69
C SER A 64 -4.63 -17.19 -4.61
N THR A 65 -5.96 -17.19 -4.70
CA THR A 65 -6.91 -16.63 -3.72
C THR A 65 -7.85 -17.70 -3.23
#